data_AF-A0AAV5A9Y2-F1
#
_entry.id   AF-A0AAV5A9Y2-F1
#
_cell.length_a   1.000
_cell.length_b   1.000
_cell.length_c   1.000
_cell.angle_alpha   90.00
_cell.angle_beta   90.00
_cell.angle_gamma   90.00
#
_symmetry.space_group_name_H-M   'P 1'
#
loop_
_entity.id
_entity.type
_entity.pdbx_description
1 polymer ?
#
loop_
_entity_poly.entity_id
_entity_poly.type
_entity_poly.pdbx_seq_one_letter_code
_entity_poly.pdbx_strand_id
1 'polypeptide(L)'
;MSNEMRTALAILAGELEKLDITYGIIGGAACVALGSVRSTVDIDLIVGGVANNEMPARRLNEHLGTLPGFTMIDADNTGYYTPAIVVSEDYIFPLAIFEPGAWPRRPQYQQVVSEVRLVVILPDGTTVKVFSPAWVLREKIRTVYDRAENKRKQETDLYDIIFLCDLIRLEEYQVGALDIRDAPAYKEAFKALILGVKRDDVNAELLQKIFLVDE
;
A
#
# COMPACT_ATOMS: atom_id res chain seq x y z
N MET A 1 -7.91 13.75 -8.54
CA MET A 1 -8.09 12.29 -8.48
C MET A 1 -7.97 11.77 -9.89
N SER A 2 -7.01 10.90 -10.20
CA SER A 2 -6.89 10.31 -11.54
C SER A 2 -7.92 9.18 -11.66
N ASN A 3 -8.88 9.36 -12.56
CA ASN A 3 -9.90 8.34 -12.84
C ASN A 3 -9.26 7.04 -13.39
N GLU A 4 -8.07 7.17 -13.97
CA GLU A 4 -7.32 6.10 -14.60
C GLU A 4 -6.76 5.11 -13.57
N MET A 5 -6.23 5.58 -12.44
CA MET A 5 -5.80 4.70 -11.34
C MET A 5 -6.99 3.91 -10.76
N ARG A 6 -8.16 4.54 -10.59
CA ARG A 6 -9.36 3.81 -10.13
C ARG A 6 -9.82 2.76 -11.13
N THR A 7 -9.75 3.08 -12.41
CA THR A 7 -10.04 2.13 -13.49
C THR A 7 -9.06 0.95 -13.45
N ALA A 8 -7.76 1.22 -13.28
CA ALA A 8 -6.75 0.17 -13.14
C ALA A 8 -7.00 -0.72 -11.91
N LEU A 9 -7.36 -0.12 -10.77
CA LEU A 9 -7.73 -0.85 -9.56
C LEU A 9 -8.98 -1.73 -9.77
N ALA A 10 -9.98 -1.25 -10.49
CA ALA A 10 -11.18 -2.01 -10.81
C ALA A 10 -10.87 -3.21 -11.72
N ILE A 11 -10.05 -3.01 -12.76
CA ILE A 11 -9.56 -4.10 -13.63
C ILE A 11 -8.82 -5.14 -12.81
N LEU A 12 -7.86 -4.71 -11.98
CA LEU A 12 -7.07 -5.61 -11.15
C LEU A 12 -7.94 -6.43 -10.20
N ALA A 13 -8.86 -5.76 -9.48
CA ALA A 13 -9.74 -6.42 -8.53
C ALA A 13 -10.63 -7.46 -9.22
N GLY A 14 -11.19 -7.13 -10.39
CA GLY A 14 -11.99 -8.06 -11.17
C GLY A 14 -11.22 -9.33 -11.57
N GLU A 15 -9.95 -9.21 -11.98
CA GLU A 15 -9.13 -10.40 -12.30
C GLU A 15 -8.75 -11.19 -11.04
N LEU A 16 -8.36 -10.54 -9.95
CA LEU A 16 -8.02 -11.22 -8.70
C LEU A 16 -9.22 -11.95 -8.09
N GLU A 17 -10.43 -11.39 -8.22
CA GLU A 17 -11.67 -12.04 -7.78
C GLU A 17 -12.01 -13.29 -8.61
N LYS A 18 -11.86 -13.25 -9.94
CA LYS A 18 -12.06 -14.42 -10.82
C LYS A 18 -11.11 -15.57 -10.48
N LEU A 19 -9.90 -15.24 -10.02
CA LEU A 19 -8.86 -16.20 -9.65
C LEU A 19 -8.96 -16.66 -8.19
N ASP A 20 -9.94 -16.17 -7.42
CA ASP A 20 -10.07 -16.41 -5.98
C ASP A 20 -8.78 -16.10 -5.20
N ILE A 21 -8.05 -15.05 -5.62
CA ILE A 21 -6.80 -14.65 -4.98
C ILE A 21 -7.14 -13.80 -3.76
N THR A 22 -6.63 -14.22 -2.60
CA THR A 22 -6.59 -13.34 -1.43
C THR A 22 -5.52 -12.27 -1.66
N TYR A 23 -5.88 -11.00 -1.56
CA TYR A 23 -4.94 -9.89 -1.77
C TYR A 23 -5.31 -8.68 -0.94
N GLY A 24 -4.34 -7.78 -0.73
CA GLY A 24 -4.58 -6.42 -0.27
C GLY A 24 -3.65 -5.44 -0.99
N ILE A 25 -4.24 -4.40 -1.58
CA ILE A 25 -3.49 -3.27 -2.16
C ILE A 25 -2.87 -2.46 -1.03
N ILE A 26 -1.62 -2.02 -1.23
CA ILE A 26 -0.83 -1.21 -0.30
C ILE A 26 -0.28 0.05 -1.02
N GLY A 27 0.58 0.80 -0.32
CA GLY A 27 1.33 1.89 -0.94
C GLY A 27 0.45 3.05 -1.43
N GLY A 28 0.87 3.69 -2.51
CA GLY A 28 0.16 4.85 -3.05
C GLY A 28 -1.21 4.53 -3.64
N ALA A 29 -1.34 3.36 -4.25
CA ALA A 29 -2.60 2.93 -4.85
C ALA A 29 -3.68 2.69 -3.78
N ALA A 30 -3.30 2.20 -2.60
CA ALA A 30 -4.20 2.11 -1.45
C ALA A 30 -4.70 3.50 -1.02
N CYS A 31 -3.83 4.50 -0.94
CA CYS A 31 -4.24 5.88 -0.64
C CYS A 31 -5.24 6.41 -1.67
N VAL A 32 -5.01 6.16 -2.96
CA VAL A 32 -5.95 6.58 -4.03
C VAL A 32 -7.30 5.87 -3.87
N ALA A 33 -7.31 4.56 -3.64
CA ALA A 33 -8.54 3.80 -3.39
C ALA A 33 -9.35 4.43 -2.24
N LEU A 34 -8.67 4.74 -1.13
CA LEU A 34 -9.22 5.36 0.09
C LEU A 34 -9.69 6.82 -0.09
N GLY A 35 -9.42 7.46 -1.22
CA GLY A 35 -9.92 8.81 -1.50
C GLY A 35 -8.85 9.88 -1.73
N SER A 36 -7.56 9.54 -1.68
CA SER A 36 -6.50 10.51 -1.90
C SER A 36 -6.59 11.11 -3.32
N VAL A 37 -6.37 12.43 -3.41
CA VAL A 37 -6.43 13.16 -4.69
C VAL A 37 -5.13 13.11 -5.47
N ARG A 38 -4.03 12.65 -4.87
CA ARG A 38 -2.72 12.56 -5.53
C ARG A 38 -2.71 11.46 -6.61
N SER A 39 -1.76 11.55 -7.54
CA SER A 39 -1.46 10.47 -8.47
C SER A 39 -0.39 9.53 -7.89
N THR A 40 -0.43 8.27 -8.33
CA THR A 40 0.63 7.28 -8.17
C THR A 40 0.84 6.60 -9.51
N VAL A 41 2.03 6.07 -9.74
CA VAL A 41 2.43 5.55 -11.06
C VAL A 41 2.37 4.03 -11.13
N ASP A 42 2.26 3.38 -9.98
CA ASP A 42 2.35 1.93 -9.77
C ASP A 42 1.26 1.45 -8.80
N ILE A 43 1.01 0.15 -8.83
CA ILE A 43 0.11 -0.54 -7.91
C ILE A 43 0.92 -1.60 -7.16
N ASP A 44 1.08 -1.38 -5.86
CA ASP A 44 1.66 -2.36 -4.94
C ASP A 44 0.54 -3.21 -4.33
N LEU A 45 0.72 -4.53 -4.31
CA LEU A 45 -0.20 -5.42 -3.60
C LEU A 45 0.53 -6.60 -2.96
N ILE A 46 0.00 -7.04 -1.83
CA ILE A 46 0.40 -8.29 -1.19
C ILE A 46 -0.68 -9.32 -1.53
N VAL A 47 -0.26 -10.51 -1.96
CA VAL A 47 -1.15 -11.64 -2.20
C VAL A 47 -0.95 -12.71 -1.12
N GLY A 48 -2.06 -13.16 -0.53
CA GLY A 48 -2.08 -14.27 0.41
C GLY A 48 -2.19 -15.58 -0.36
N GLY A 49 -1.12 -16.36 -0.38
CA GLY A 49 -1.18 -17.73 -0.85
C GLY A 49 -1.38 -18.67 0.34
N VAL A 50 -2.59 -19.19 0.60
CA VAL A 50 -2.72 -20.44 1.39
C VAL A 50 -4.03 -21.19 1.12
N ALA A 51 -3.87 -22.45 0.72
CA ALA A 51 -4.56 -23.68 1.17
C ALA A 51 -5.01 -24.62 0.04
N ASN A 52 -5.51 -24.14 -1.09
CA ASN A 52 -6.10 -25.06 -2.10
C ASN A 52 -5.84 -24.74 -3.59
N ASN A 53 -5.12 -23.68 -3.95
CA ASN A 53 -4.78 -23.41 -5.36
C ASN A 53 -3.57 -22.49 -5.49
N GLU A 54 -2.37 -23.08 -5.48
CA GLU A 54 -1.08 -22.38 -5.57
C GLU A 54 -0.95 -21.55 -6.87
N MET A 55 -1.22 -20.26 -6.78
CA MET A 55 -0.66 -19.29 -7.71
C MET A 55 0.35 -18.40 -6.97
N PRO A 56 1.63 -18.84 -6.88
CA PRO A 56 2.70 -17.98 -6.38
C PRO A 56 2.71 -16.66 -7.16
N ALA A 57 3.20 -15.57 -6.56
CA ALA A 57 3.24 -14.25 -7.21
C ALA A 57 3.86 -14.30 -8.62
N ARG A 58 4.82 -15.21 -8.85
CA ARG A 58 5.37 -15.48 -10.17
C ARG A 58 4.33 -15.99 -11.19
N ARG A 59 3.52 -16.98 -10.82
CA ARG A 59 2.47 -17.51 -11.72
C ARG A 59 1.38 -16.45 -11.96
N LEU A 60 1.08 -15.64 -10.94
CA LEU A 60 0.15 -14.52 -11.11
C LEU A 60 0.72 -13.47 -12.07
N ASN A 61 2.01 -13.14 -11.97
CA ASN A 61 2.67 -12.25 -12.92
C ASN A 61 2.56 -12.77 -14.36
N GLU A 62 2.91 -14.04 -14.57
CA GLU A 62 2.83 -14.69 -15.88
C GLU A 62 1.39 -14.73 -16.41
N HIS A 63 0.41 -15.05 -15.55
CA HIS A 63 -1.00 -15.09 -15.94
C HIS A 63 -1.53 -13.72 -16.33
N LEU A 64 -1.35 -12.70 -15.48
CA LEU A 64 -1.82 -11.35 -15.75
C LEU A 64 -1.22 -10.82 -17.06
N GLY A 65 0.06 -11.08 -17.33
CA GLY A 65 0.72 -10.69 -18.58
C GLY A 65 0.11 -11.28 -19.86
N THR A 66 -0.75 -12.30 -19.75
CA THR A 66 -1.47 -12.90 -20.90
C THR A 66 -2.88 -12.38 -21.11
N LEU A 67 -3.42 -11.61 -20.16
CA LEU A 67 -4.80 -11.14 -20.21
C LEU A 67 -4.96 -9.87 -21.06
N PRO A 68 -6.10 -9.69 -21.75
CA PRO A 68 -6.44 -8.42 -22.38
C PRO A 68 -6.43 -7.27 -21.36
N GLY A 69 -5.88 -6.12 -21.74
CA GLY A 69 -5.74 -4.97 -20.84
C GLY A 69 -4.50 -5.02 -19.94
N PHE A 70 -3.64 -6.02 -20.10
CA PHE A 70 -2.35 -6.13 -19.44
C PHE A 70 -1.20 -6.17 -20.46
N THR A 71 -0.02 -5.82 -20.00
CA THR A 71 1.25 -5.96 -20.73
C THR A 71 2.37 -6.32 -19.76
N MET A 72 3.54 -6.70 -20.27
CA MET A 72 4.75 -6.92 -19.47
C MET A 72 5.74 -5.79 -19.71
N ILE A 73 6.25 -5.16 -18.65
CA ILE A 73 7.20 -4.05 -18.72
C ILE A 73 8.39 -4.25 -17.79
N ASP A 74 9.56 -3.75 -18.19
CA ASP A 74 10.72 -3.61 -17.32
C ASP A 74 10.77 -2.19 -16.75
N ALA A 75 9.98 -1.96 -15.69
CA ALA A 75 9.77 -0.61 -15.13
C ALA A 75 11.07 0.02 -14.59
N ASP A 76 12.02 -0.80 -14.14
CA ASP A 76 13.24 -0.37 -13.47
C ASP A 76 14.50 -0.52 -14.35
N ASN A 77 14.36 -0.92 -15.62
CA ASN A 77 15.47 -1.23 -16.54
C ASN A 77 16.47 -2.26 -15.98
N THR A 78 15.96 -3.29 -15.33
CA THR A 78 16.76 -4.35 -14.68
C THR A 78 16.82 -5.64 -15.49
N GLY A 79 16.03 -5.75 -16.56
CA GLY A 79 15.73 -6.98 -17.28
C GLY A 79 14.64 -7.83 -16.61
N TYR A 80 14.07 -7.38 -15.49
CA TYR A 80 12.97 -8.06 -14.80
C TYR A 80 11.62 -7.48 -15.22
N TYR A 81 10.82 -8.27 -15.93
CA TYR A 81 9.52 -7.85 -16.42
C TYR A 81 8.42 -8.13 -15.39
N THR A 82 7.61 -7.11 -15.10
CA THR A 82 6.40 -7.21 -14.29
C THR A 82 5.15 -6.92 -15.12
N PRO A 83 3.99 -7.47 -14.76
CA PRO A 83 2.75 -7.10 -15.42
C PRO A 83 2.41 -5.63 -15.15
N ALA A 84 1.73 -5.01 -16.10
CA ALA A 84 1.19 -3.66 -15.97
C ALA A 84 -0.20 -3.59 -16.58
N ILE A 85 -1.07 -2.78 -15.99
CA ILE A 85 -2.44 -2.56 -16.47
C ILE A 85 -2.42 -1.41 -17.47
N VAL A 86 -2.96 -1.65 -18.65
CA VAL A 86 -3.10 -0.68 -19.73
C VAL A 86 -4.52 -0.13 -19.70
N VAL A 87 -4.67 1.09 -19.18
CA VAL A 87 -5.96 1.81 -19.21
C VAL A 87 -6.11 2.57 -20.53
N SER A 88 -5.01 3.11 -21.05
CA SER A 88 -4.90 3.72 -22.40
C SER A 88 -3.42 3.86 -22.79
N GLU A 89 -3.14 4.45 -23.96
CA GLU A 89 -1.77 4.68 -24.44
C GLU A 89 -0.91 5.49 -23.46
N ASP A 90 -1.51 6.45 -22.75
CA ASP A 90 -0.81 7.34 -21.81
C ASP A 90 -0.83 6.84 -20.36
N TYR A 91 -1.63 5.81 -20.06
CA TYR A 91 -1.89 5.36 -18.70
C TYR A 91 -1.64 3.85 -18.55
N ILE A 92 -0.40 3.55 -18.19
CA ILE A 92 0.11 2.20 -17.92
C ILE A 92 0.60 2.15 -16.47
N PHE A 93 0.05 1.22 -15.69
CA PHE A 93 0.36 1.09 -14.27
C PHE A 93 1.08 -0.23 -13.98
N PRO A 94 2.41 -0.21 -13.74
CA PRO A 94 3.16 -1.38 -13.30
C PRO A 94 2.59 -1.97 -12.01
N LEU A 95 2.60 -3.29 -11.93
CA LEU A 95 2.21 -4.01 -10.72
C LEU A 95 3.46 -4.52 -9.99
N ALA A 96 3.51 -4.25 -8.68
CA ALA A 96 4.48 -4.85 -7.77
C ALA A 96 3.74 -5.83 -6.86
N ILE A 97 3.88 -7.12 -7.19
CA ILE A 97 3.18 -8.21 -6.49
C ILE A 97 4.12 -8.83 -5.44
N PHE A 98 3.74 -8.74 -4.17
CA PHE A 98 4.49 -9.28 -3.05
C PHE A 98 3.81 -10.53 -2.49
N GLU A 99 4.59 -11.60 -2.31
CA GLU A 99 4.15 -12.83 -1.66
C GLU A 99 4.86 -12.99 -0.30
N PRO A 100 4.13 -13.24 0.80
CA PRO A 100 4.73 -13.31 2.13
C PRO A 100 5.85 -14.35 2.25
N GLY A 101 5.73 -15.51 1.59
CA GLY A 101 6.76 -16.56 1.59
C GLY A 101 8.09 -16.14 0.95
N ALA A 102 8.05 -15.26 -0.05
CA ALA A 102 9.24 -14.72 -0.71
C ALA A 102 9.91 -13.59 0.11
N TRP A 103 9.21 -13.03 1.09
CA TRP A 103 9.67 -11.89 1.89
C TRP A 103 9.65 -12.19 3.40
N PRO A 104 10.44 -13.18 3.89
CA PRO A 104 10.42 -13.57 5.31
C PRO A 104 10.90 -12.46 6.25
N ARG A 105 11.67 -11.49 5.75
CA ARG A 105 12.11 -10.30 6.50
C ARG A 105 11.07 -9.18 6.55
N ARG A 106 9.90 -9.38 5.93
CA ARG A 106 8.74 -8.47 5.99
C ARG A 106 7.56 -9.22 6.65
N PRO A 107 7.63 -9.49 7.96
CA PRO A 107 6.58 -10.25 8.67
C PRO A 107 5.20 -9.60 8.55
N GLN A 108 5.12 -8.29 8.33
CA GLN A 108 3.87 -7.59 8.06
C GLN A 108 3.17 -8.08 6.78
N TYR A 109 3.85 -8.71 5.83
CA TYR A 109 3.18 -9.26 4.65
C TYR A 109 2.35 -10.49 4.98
N GLN A 110 2.72 -11.23 6.03
CA GLN A 110 1.91 -12.36 6.52
C GLN A 110 0.52 -11.90 7.01
N GLN A 111 0.37 -10.62 7.34
CA GLN A 111 -0.90 -10.06 7.76
C GLN A 111 -1.95 -10.05 6.64
N VAL A 112 -1.55 -10.24 5.38
CA VAL A 112 -2.50 -10.44 4.28
C VAL A 112 -3.42 -11.65 4.52
N VAL A 113 -3.05 -12.64 5.34
CA VAL A 113 -3.95 -13.77 5.62
C VAL A 113 -4.78 -13.59 6.89
N SER A 114 -4.35 -12.71 7.81
CA SER A 114 -4.90 -12.62 9.17
C SER A 114 -5.56 -11.28 9.51
N GLU A 115 -5.19 -10.19 8.84
CA GLU A 115 -5.76 -8.85 9.09
C GLU A 115 -7.02 -8.61 8.26
N VAL A 116 -7.91 -7.80 8.83
CA VAL A 116 -9.12 -7.35 8.14
C VAL A 116 -8.71 -6.32 7.09
N ARG A 117 -8.77 -6.73 5.82
CA ARG A 117 -8.69 -5.81 4.68
C ARG A 117 -9.99 -5.03 4.59
N LEU A 118 -9.87 -3.74 4.33
CA LEU A 118 -11.04 -2.92 4.04
C LEU A 118 -11.51 -3.19 2.61
N VAL A 119 -12.81 -3.40 2.47
CA VAL A 119 -13.49 -3.41 1.18
C VAL A 119 -13.90 -1.98 0.87
N VAL A 120 -13.31 -1.41 -0.17
CA VAL A 120 -13.61 -0.07 -0.65
C VAL A 120 -14.45 -0.20 -1.92
N ILE A 121 -15.57 0.52 -1.97
CA ILE A 121 -16.42 0.59 -3.16
C ILE A 121 -15.93 1.77 -4.00
N LEU A 122 -15.45 1.48 -5.22
CA LEU A 122 -15.05 2.48 -6.19
C LEU A 122 -16.29 3.15 -6.83
N PRO A 123 -16.13 4.32 -7.48
CA PRO A 123 -17.26 5.05 -8.07
C PRO A 123 -18.06 4.28 -9.13
N ASP A 124 -17.46 3.29 -9.78
CA ASP A 124 -18.09 2.39 -10.77
C ASP A 124 -18.85 1.22 -10.11
N GLY A 125 -18.84 1.13 -8.79
CA GLY A 125 -19.45 0.05 -8.01
C GLY A 125 -18.51 -1.14 -7.75
N THR A 126 -17.30 -1.16 -8.33
CA THR A 126 -16.34 -2.25 -8.13
C THR A 126 -15.80 -2.24 -6.71
N THR A 127 -15.71 -3.41 -6.09
CA THR A 127 -15.09 -3.56 -4.77
C THR A 127 -13.60 -3.83 -4.89
N VAL A 128 -12.79 -3.12 -4.10
CA VAL A 128 -11.35 -3.36 -4.01
C VAL A 128 -10.93 -3.61 -2.56
N LYS A 129 -10.02 -4.55 -2.36
CA LYS A 129 -9.48 -4.89 -1.04
C LYS A 129 -8.17 -4.14 -0.79
N VAL A 130 -8.14 -3.30 0.24
CA VAL A 130 -6.96 -2.55 0.67
C VAL A 130 -6.61 -2.89 2.11
N PHE A 131 -5.34 -2.72 2.50
CA PHE A 131 -4.99 -2.74 3.92
C PHE A 131 -5.60 -1.53 4.65
N SER A 132 -5.88 -1.67 5.95
CA SER A 132 -6.48 -0.60 6.75
C SER A 132 -5.61 0.67 6.73
N PRO A 133 -6.20 1.89 6.86
CA PRO A 133 -5.44 3.13 6.93
C PRO A 133 -4.34 3.10 7.99
N ALA A 134 -4.63 2.51 9.15
CA ALA A 134 -3.67 2.31 10.24
C ALA A 134 -2.44 1.48 9.80
N TRP A 135 -2.67 0.38 9.06
CA TRP A 135 -1.59 -0.43 8.52
C TRP A 135 -0.77 0.33 7.48
N VAL A 136 -1.44 1.00 6.53
CA VAL A 136 -0.77 1.77 5.48
C VAL A 136 0.04 2.92 6.10
N LEU A 137 -0.50 3.59 7.14
CA LEU A 137 0.20 4.65 7.87
C LEU A 137 1.48 4.13 8.51
N ARG A 138 1.42 3.01 9.23
CA ARG A 138 2.60 2.38 9.85
C ARG A 138 3.70 2.15 8.82
N GLU A 139 3.37 1.56 7.66
CA GLU A 139 4.35 1.28 6.62
C GLU A 139 4.89 2.54 5.94
N LYS A 140 4.05 3.58 5.78
CA LYS A 140 4.48 4.87 5.22
C LYS A 140 5.49 5.57 6.12
N ILE A 141 5.27 5.54 7.43
CA ILE A 141 6.20 6.10 8.42
C ILE A 141 7.53 5.36 8.40
N ARG A 142 7.52 4.03 8.23
CA ARG A 142 8.75 3.27 8.05
C ARG A 142 9.46 3.62 6.74
N THR A 143 8.70 3.75 5.66
CA THR A 143 9.23 4.02 4.32
C THR A 143 9.87 5.40 4.23
N VAL A 144 9.27 6.44 4.79
CA VAL A 144 9.86 7.79 4.79
C VAL A 144 11.16 7.86 5.58
N TYR A 145 11.27 7.08 6.67
CA TYR A 145 12.49 6.91 7.45
C TYR A 145 13.58 6.21 6.64
N ASP A 146 13.26 5.07 6.01
CA ASP A 146 14.23 4.30 5.19
C ASP A 146 14.69 5.07 3.95
N ARG A 147 13.90 6.04 3.47
CA ARG A 147 14.19 6.91 2.33
C ARG A 147 14.75 8.27 2.72
N ALA A 148 15.43 8.36 3.87
CA ALA A 148 16.08 9.57 4.40
C ALA A 148 16.78 10.45 3.33
N GLU A 149 17.41 9.80 2.35
CA GLU A 149 18.24 10.45 1.33
C GLU A 149 17.45 10.83 0.05
N ASN A 150 16.22 10.34 -0.13
CA ASN A 150 15.39 10.60 -1.32
C ASN A 150 14.26 11.60 -1.03
N LYS A 151 14.61 12.89 -1.04
CA LYS A 151 13.69 13.99 -0.69
C LYS A 151 12.36 13.97 -1.46
N ARG A 152 12.40 13.70 -2.77
CA ARG A 152 11.18 13.66 -3.61
C ARG A 152 10.23 12.54 -3.19
N LYS A 153 10.76 11.35 -2.91
CA LYS A 153 9.94 10.23 -2.42
C LYS A 153 9.45 10.49 -1.00
N GLN A 154 10.25 11.14 -0.16
CA GLN A 154 9.81 11.56 1.17
C GLN A 154 8.64 12.53 1.13
N GLU A 155 8.66 13.56 0.28
CA GLU A 155 7.53 14.49 0.15
C GLU A 155 6.23 13.77 -0.21
N THR A 156 6.31 12.76 -1.08
CA THR A 156 5.15 11.94 -1.46
C THR A 156 4.68 11.07 -0.29
N ASP A 157 5.60 10.43 0.44
CA ASP A 157 5.26 9.61 1.60
C ASP A 157 4.70 10.47 2.75
N LEU A 158 5.18 11.71 2.93
CA LEU A 158 4.65 12.65 3.92
C LEU A 158 3.25 13.16 3.57
N TYR A 159 2.93 13.34 2.28
CA TYR A 159 1.57 13.65 1.84
C TYR A 159 0.61 12.51 2.21
N ASP A 160 1.02 11.26 1.94
CA ASP A 160 0.23 10.09 2.30
C ASP A 160 0.02 9.98 3.81
N ILE A 161 1.04 10.26 4.61
CA ILE A 161 0.95 10.22 6.08
C ILE A 161 -0.13 11.17 6.58
N ILE A 162 -0.15 12.44 6.13
CA ILE A 162 -1.19 13.40 6.52
C ILE A 162 -2.58 12.88 6.13
N PHE A 163 -2.73 12.49 4.86
CA PHE A 163 -4.00 11.98 4.34
C PHE A 163 -4.51 10.78 5.16
N LEU A 164 -3.64 9.86 5.55
CA LEU A 164 -4.02 8.69 6.34
C LEU A 164 -4.37 9.08 7.79
N CYS A 165 -3.73 10.09 8.36
CA CYS A 165 -4.07 10.59 9.70
C CYS A 165 -5.49 11.14 9.81
N ASP A 166 -6.00 11.74 8.73
CA ASP A 166 -7.38 12.23 8.65
C ASP A 166 -8.41 11.08 8.62
N LEU A 167 -8.00 9.88 8.18
CA LEU A 167 -8.90 8.72 8.05
C LEU A 167 -8.97 7.86 9.32
N ILE A 168 -8.01 8.01 10.24
CA ILE A 168 -7.87 7.14 11.41
C ILE A 168 -8.49 7.85 12.61
N ARG A 169 -9.42 7.16 13.30
CA ARG A 169 -10.00 7.70 14.53
C ARG A 169 -9.00 7.63 15.68
N LEU A 170 -9.12 8.54 16.64
CA LEU A 170 -8.20 8.65 17.79
C LEU A 170 -8.02 7.32 18.52
N GLU A 171 -9.09 6.56 18.72
CA GLU A 171 -9.05 5.25 19.39
C GLU A 171 -8.28 4.17 18.64
N GLU A 172 -8.10 4.31 17.32
CA GLU A 172 -7.41 3.33 16.47
C GLU A 172 -5.88 3.47 16.51
N TYR A 173 -5.36 4.57 17.07
CA TYR A 173 -3.92 4.81 17.18
C TYR A 173 -3.22 3.97 18.25
N GLN A 174 -3.98 3.39 19.18
CA GLN A 174 -3.44 2.65 20.34
C GLN A 174 -3.64 1.13 20.23
N VAL A 175 -4.19 0.65 19.12
CA VAL A 175 -4.57 -0.75 18.93
C VAL A 175 -4.16 -1.25 17.55
N GLY A 176 -4.11 -2.57 17.39
CA GLY A 176 -3.90 -3.21 16.10
C GLY A 176 -2.59 -2.77 15.43
N ALA A 177 -2.68 -2.33 14.18
CA ALA A 177 -1.50 -2.03 13.37
C ALA A 177 -0.64 -0.86 13.87
N LEU A 178 -1.21 0.08 14.64
CA LEU A 178 -0.48 1.24 15.19
C LEU A 178 0.02 1.03 16.62
N ASP A 179 -0.31 -0.10 17.25
CA ASP A 179 0.32 -0.50 18.50
C ASP A 179 1.76 -0.97 18.23
N ILE A 180 2.68 0.00 18.30
CA ILE A 180 4.11 -0.22 18.02
C ILE A 180 4.93 -0.46 19.29
N ARG A 181 4.29 -0.75 20.44
CA ARG A 181 4.99 -0.91 21.73
C ARG A 181 6.08 -1.99 21.68
N ASP A 182 5.80 -3.10 21.00
CA ASP A 182 6.73 -4.22 20.87
C ASP A 182 7.49 -4.21 19.53
N ALA A 183 7.52 -3.07 18.83
CA ALA A 183 8.10 -2.95 17.50
C ALA A 183 9.17 -1.83 17.42
N PRO A 184 10.40 -2.06 17.94
CA PRO A 184 11.44 -1.04 18.06
C PRO A 184 11.78 -0.31 16.76
N ALA A 185 11.78 -1.03 15.63
CA ALA A 185 12.06 -0.46 14.32
C ALA A 185 11.01 0.58 13.87
N TYR A 186 9.75 0.42 14.28
CA TYR A 186 8.72 1.42 14.04
C TYR A 186 8.81 2.55 15.05
N LYS A 187 9.06 2.28 16.34
CA LYS A 187 9.29 3.33 17.35
C LYS A 187 10.34 4.35 16.90
N GLU A 188 11.48 3.88 16.41
CA GLU A 188 12.55 4.77 15.93
C GLU A 188 12.15 5.56 14.68
N ALA A 189 11.45 4.93 13.72
CA ALA A 189 10.95 5.65 12.54
C ALA A 189 9.92 6.74 12.90
N PHE A 190 9.01 6.46 13.83
CA PHE A 190 8.02 7.42 14.32
C PHE A 190 8.69 8.59 15.07
N LYS A 191 9.66 8.31 15.95
CA LYS A 191 10.44 9.37 16.62
C LYS A 191 11.20 10.23 15.62
N ALA A 192 11.86 9.61 14.64
CA ALA A 192 12.60 10.33 13.62
C ALA A 192 11.70 11.20 12.73
N LEU A 193 10.48 10.74 12.43
CA LEU A 193 9.49 11.53 11.70
C LEU A 193 9.13 12.80 12.48
N ILE A 194 8.81 12.67 13.76
CA ILE A 194 8.41 13.78 14.63
C ILE A 194 9.55 14.77 14.85
N LEU A 195 10.75 14.27 15.15
CA LEU A 195 11.90 15.11 15.47
C LEU A 195 12.58 15.69 14.24
N GLY A 196 12.52 14.97 13.11
CA GLY A 196 13.27 15.27 11.89
C GLY A 196 12.50 16.07 10.86
N VAL A 197 11.17 15.96 10.82
CA VAL A 197 10.36 16.70 9.85
C VAL A 197 9.94 18.03 10.47
N LYS A 198 10.50 19.13 9.97
CA LYS A 198 10.06 20.51 10.29
C LYS A 198 8.78 20.86 9.54
N ARG A 199 7.72 20.09 9.76
CA ARG A 199 6.38 20.33 9.23
C ARG A 199 5.42 20.35 10.40
N ASP A 200 5.09 21.57 10.84
CA ASP A 200 4.25 21.81 12.01
C ASP A 200 2.86 21.16 11.87
N ASP A 201 2.36 21.02 10.64
CA ASP A 201 1.12 20.32 10.28
C ASP A 201 1.21 18.80 10.54
N VAL A 202 2.29 18.16 10.09
CA VAL A 202 2.54 16.72 10.32
C VAL A 202 2.75 16.42 11.80
N ASN A 203 3.54 17.27 12.47
CA ASN A 203 3.92 17.06 13.86
C ASN A 203 2.73 17.29 14.79
N ALA A 204 1.92 18.33 14.61
CA ALA A 204 0.78 18.58 15.47
C ALA A 204 -0.23 17.43 15.45
N GLU A 205 -0.48 16.86 14.27
CA GLU A 205 -1.45 15.80 14.09
C GLU A 205 -0.94 14.43 14.59
N LEU A 206 0.30 14.06 14.26
CA LEU A 206 0.90 12.81 14.73
C LEU A 206 1.23 12.83 16.23
N LEU A 207 1.72 13.94 16.78
CA LEU A 207 2.03 14.06 18.21
C LEU A 207 0.77 13.95 19.07
N GLN A 208 -0.32 14.61 18.68
CA GLN A 208 -1.61 14.49 19.39
C GLN A 208 -2.20 13.09 19.30
N LYS A 209 -1.97 12.35 18.20
CA LYS A 209 -2.67 11.08 17.95
C LYS A 209 -1.87 9.84 18.37
N ILE A 210 -0.53 9.86 18.29
CA ILE A 210 0.32 8.67 18.52
C ILE A 210 1.02 8.66 19.88
N PHE A 211 1.40 9.83 20.42
CA PHE A 211 2.24 9.93 21.62
C PHE A 211 1.51 10.35 22.90
N LEU A 212 0.18 10.49 22.87
CA LEU A 212 -0.62 10.69 24.09
C LEU A 212 -0.74 9.41 24.94
N VAL A 213 0.35 8.70 25.25
CA VAL A 213 0.37 7.65 26.31
C VAL A 213 1.77 7.35 26.89
N ASP A 214 2.71 8.29 26.88
CA ASP A 214 3.89 8.21 27.77
C ASP A 214 3.90 9.39 28.77
N GLU A 215 2.79 9.51 29.51
CA GLU A 215 2.76 10.02 30.90
C GLU A 215 1.95 9.06 31.78
#